data_AF-A0A1M5TZL3-F1
#
_entry.id   AF-A0A1M5TZL3-F1
#
_cell.length_a   1.000
_cell.length_b   1.000
_cell.length_c   1.000
_cell.angle_alpha   90.00
_cell.angle_beta   90.00
_cell.angle_gamma   90.00
#
_symmetry.space_group_name_H-M   'P 1'
#
loop_
_entity.id
_entity.type
_entity.pdbx_description
1 polymer ?
#
loop_
_entity_poly.entity_id
_entity_poly.type
_entity_poly.pdbx_seq_one_letter_code
_entity_poly.pdbx_strand_id
1 'polypeptide(L)' 'MFKLERLNVVKIVATEYEKEKLESKGFVEVKENEKPKGKATK' A
#
# COMPACT_ATOMS: atom_id res chain seq x y z
N MET A 1 -0.22 0.49 -12.65
CA MET A 1 -1.19 0.89 -11.61
C MET A 1 -0.66 0.38 -10.28
N PHE A 2 -0.37 1.29 -9.36
CA PHE A 2 0.11 1.01 -8.02
C PHE A 2 -1.07 1.03 -7.07
N LYS A 3 -1.21 -0.04 -6.28
CA LYS A 3 -2.22 -0.12 -5.23
C LYS A 3 -1.52 0.27 -3.93
N LEU A 4 -1.99 1.32 -3.28
CA LEU A 4 -1.49 1.74 -1.98
C LEU A 4 -2.61 1.65 -0.95
N GLU A 5 -2.29 1.20 0.26
CA GLU A 5 -3.23 1.18 1.38
C GLU A 5 -2.75 2.05 2.54
N ARG A 6 -3.71 2.61 3.27
CA ARG A 6 -3.48 3.23 4.56
C ARG A 6 -4.67 2.96 5.45
N LEU A 7 -4.44 2.30 6.59
CA LEU A 7 -5.52 1.87 7.49
C LEU A 7 -6.54 1.01 6.72
N ASN A 8 -7.76 1.49 6.53
CA ASN A 8 -8.83 0.80 5.80
C ASN A 8 -9.13 1.47 4.44
N VAL A 9 -8.24 2.32 3.95
CA VAL A 9 -8.41 3.03 2.67
C VAL A 9 -7.41 2.50 1.65
N VAL A 10 -7.93 2.04 0.51
CA VAL A 10 -7.12 1.62 -0.65
C VAL A 10 -7.23 2.67 -1.74
N LYS A 11 -6.08 3.10 -2.28
CA LYS A 11 -5.98 3.96 -3.45
C LYS A 11 -5.23 3.26 -4.56
N ILE A 12 -5.79 3.30 -5.76
CA ILE A 12 -5.14 2.82 -6.97
C ILE A 12 -4.71 4.05 -7.76
N VAL A 13 -3.42 4.15 -8.06
CA VAL A 13 -2.84 5.24 -8.83
C VAL A 13 -2.17 4.70 -10.07
N ALA A 14 -2.18 5.46 -11.16
CA ALA A 14 -1.56 5.02 -12.41
C ALA A 14 -0.11 5.50 -12.54
N THR A 15 0.27 6.55 -11.81
CA THR A 15 1.54 7.28 -11.99
C THR A 15 2.45 7.15 -10.77
N GLU A 16 3.77 7.21 -11.01
CA GLU A 16 4.78 7.22 -9.94
C GLU A 16 4.73 8.51 -9.10
N TYR A 17 4.40 9.65 -9.71
CA TYR A 17 4.26 10.91 -8.99
C TYR A 17 3.16 10.86 -7.90
N GLU A 18 2.00 10.29 -8.22
CA GLU A 18 0.94 10.11 -7.23
C GLU A 18 1.30 9.06 -6.17
N LYS A 19 2.06 8.04 -6.57
CA LYS A 19 2.59 7.03 -5.65
C LYS A 19 3.49 7.69 -4.60
N GLU A 20 4.52 8.44 -4.99
CA GLU A 20 5.43 9.13 -4.05
C GLU A 20 4.69 10.10 -3.13
N LYS A 21 3.68 10.81 -3.66
CA LYS A 21 2.85 11.73 -2.88
C LYS A 21 2.01 11.00 -1.83
N LEU A 22 1.57 9.78 -2.12
CA LEU A 22 0.82 8.96 -1.18
C LEU A 22 1.76 8.26 -0.19
N GLU A 23 2.92 7.80 -0.62
CA GLU A 23 3.96 7.27 0.27
C GLU A 23 4.42 8.29 1.30
N SER A 24 4.65 9.55 0.88
CA SER A 24 4.94 10.67 1.81
C SER A 24 3.81 10.96 2.80
N LYS A 25 2.58 10.52 2.50
CA LYS A 25 1.41 10.63 3.39
C LYS A 25 1.20 9.39 4.26
N GLY A 26 2.11 8.42 4.20
CA GLY A 26 2.05 7.17 4.95
C GLY A 26 1.13 6.11 4.33
N PHE A 27 0.85 6.18 3.03
CA PHE A 27 0.29 5.05 2.30
C PHE A 27 1.41 4.05 1.95
N VAL A 28 1.10 2.76 2.05
CA VAL A 28 2.06 1.68 1.78
C VAL A 28 1.64 0.97 0.50
N GLU A 29 2.58 0.75 -0.42
CA GLU A 29 2.32 -0.01 -1.64
C GLU A 29 1.98 -1.47 -1.28
N VAL A 30 0.80 -1.91 -1.70
CA VAL A 30 0.32 -3.28 -1.55
C VAL A 30 0.68 -4.04 -2.81
N LYS A 31 1.76 -4.81 -2.75
CA LYS A 31 2.05 -5.80 -3.77
C LYS A 31 1.17 -7.02 -3.48
N GLU A 32 0.23 -7.31 -4.38
CA GLU A 32 -0.76 -8.39 -4.28
C GLU A 32 -0.16 -9.79 -4.07
N ASN A 33 1.17 -9.92 -4.13
CA ASN A 33 1.91 -11.17 -3.93
C ASN A 33 2.48 -11.37 -2.51
N GLU A 34 2.34 -10.39 -1.61
CA GLU A 34 2.67 -10.61 -0.19
C GLU A 34 1.43 -11.11 0.54
N LYS A 35 1.37 -12.43 0.76
CA LYS A 35 0.49 -13.03 1.77
C LYS A 35 0.55 -12.16 3.02
N PRO A 36 -0.58 -11.75 3.61
CA PRO A 36 -0.56 -11.01 4.86
C PRO A 36 0.22 -11.86 5.86
N LYS A 37 1.38 -11.37 6.31
CA LYS A 37 2.06 -11.92 7.49
C LYS A 37 1.13 -11.64 8.66
N GLY A 38 0.15 -12.53 8.81
CA GLY A 38 -0.63 -12.67 10.01
C GLY A 38 0.36 -12.77 11.16
N LYS A 39 0.11 -11.96 12.18
CA LYS A 39 0.84 -11.90 13.44
C LYS A 39 1.19 -13.31 13.88
N ALA A 40 2.48 -13.66 13.80
CA ALA A 40 3.02 -14.81 14.50
C ALA A 40 3.08 -14.43 15.99
N THR A 41 1.96 -14.62 16.68
CA THR A 41 1.93 -14.71 18.13
C THR A 41 2.03 -16.20 18.46
N LYS A 42 3.20 -16.64 18.95
CA LYS A 42 3.33 -17.82 19.80
C LYS A 42 4.51 -17.62 20.73
#